data_AF-A0A7S3XGP8-F1
#
_entry.id   AF-A0A7S3XGP8-F1
#
_cell.length_a   1.000
_cell.length_b   1.000
_cell.length_c   1.000
_cell.angle_alpha   90.00
_cell.angle_beta   90.00
_cell.angle_gamma   90.00
#
_symmetry.space_group_name_H-M   'P 1'
#
loop_
_entity.id
_entity.type
_entity.pdbx_description
1 polymer ?
#
loop_
_entity_poly.entity_id
_entity_poly.type
_entity_poly.pdbx_seq_one_letter_code
_entity_poly.pdbx_strand_id
1 'polypeptide(L)'
;TVQQAIEEHAQEASDLLHIADLCGEVVIVTAAQAGWVEHTCALYLPKLLPQISGPGARVRVISARAVYGPLGFQTSYEWKKMAFEFVVAHHFLQHEGQERHVISVGDADYERQALLNVCKTLHCCGKSLKLIENPSLSRLTVECRLVASVLQELSTAAGQMDLQMTIDRDP
;
A
#
# COMPACT_ATOMS: atom_id res chain seq x y z
N THR A 1 -3.99 -1.81 27.32
CA THR A 1 -3.41 -0.44 27.45
C THR A 1 -3.09 0.11 26.06
N VAL A 2 -2.76 1.40 25.91
CA VAL A 2 -2.35 1.95 24.58
C VAL A 2 -1.17 1.18 23.99
N GLN A 3 -0.18 0.84 24.82
CA GLN A 3 0.97 0.04 24.37
C GLN A 3 0.57 -1.33 23.81
N GLN A 4 -0.37 -2.02 24.47
CA GLN A 4 -0.86 -3.31 23.99
C GLN A 4 -1.61 -3.18 22.65
N ALA A 5 -2.37 -2.11 22.46
CA ALA A 5 -3.08 -1.87 21.20
C ALA A 5 -2.11 -1.56 20.04
N ILE A 6 -1.02 -0.83 20.31
CA ILE A 6 0.05 -0.57 19.34
C ILE A 6 0.77 -1.87 18.99
N GLU A 7 1.04 -2.72 19.98
CA GLU A 7 1.69 -4.02 19.80
C GLU A 7 0.83 -4.98 18.95
N GLU A 8 -0.47 -5.05 19.23
CA GLU A 8 -1.42 -5.80 18.42
C GLU A 8 -1.46 -5.29 16.97
N HIS A 9 -1.54 -3.96 16.80
CA HIS A 9 -1.50 -3.36 15.47
C HIS A 9 -0.19 -3.67 14.73
N ALA A 10 0.95 -3.63 15.41
CA ALA A 10 2.25 -3.95 14.82
C ALA A 10 2.30 -5.40 14.31
N GLN A 11 1.69 -6.34 15.04
CA GLN A 11 1.62 -7.74 14.62
C GLN A 11 0.76 -7.88 13.35
N GLU A 12 -0.45 -7.31 13.33
CA GLU A 12 -1.34 -7.42 12.15
C GLU A 12 -0.75 -6.72 10.92
N ALA A 13 -0.08 -5.58 11.09
CA ALA A 13 0.62 -4.90 10.01
C ALA A 13 1.81 -5.73 9.49
N SER A 14 2.54 -6.41 10.39
CA SER A 14 3.67 -7.28 10.04
C SER A 14 3.18 -8.46 9.19
N ASP A 15 2.09 -9.09 9.61
CA ASP A 15 1.49 -10.24 8.94
C ASP A 15 0.94 -9.84 7.56
N LEU A 16 0.29 -8.67 7.45
CA LEU A 16 -0.12 -8.10 6.18
C LEU A 16 1.07 -7.93 5.21
N LEU A 17 2.15 -7.29 5.66
CA LEU A 17 3.33 -7.07 4.82
C LEU A 17 4.00 -8.39 4.42
N HIS A 18 4.00 -9.39 5.32
CA HIS A 18 4.54 -10.70 5.01
C HIS A 18 3.71 -11.42 3.94
N ILE A 19 2.38 -11.44 4.07
CA ILE A 19 1.49 -12.05 3.09
C ILE A 19 1.59 -11.32 1.74
N ALA A 20 1.72 -9.98 1.75
CA ALA A 20 1.94 -9.20 0.55
C ALA A 20 3.23 -9.59 -0.18
N ASP A 21 4.33 -9.78 0.54
CA ASP A 21 5.62 -10.21 -0.01
C ASP A 21 5.57 -11.63 -0.60
N LEU A 22 4.71 -12.51 -0.08
CA LEU A 22 4.45 -13.81 -0.69
C LEU A 22 3.63 -13.71 -1.99
N CYS A 23 2.87 -12.63 -2.18
CA CYS A 23 2.03 -12.41 -3.36
C CYS A 23 2.76 -11.65 -4.49
N GLY A 24 3.81 -10.89 -4.19
CA GLY A 24 4.56 -10.12 -5.19
C GLY A 24 5.43 -9.00 -4.60
N GLU A 25 5.91 -8.10 -5.46
CA GLU A 25 6.69 -6.93 -5.02
C GLU A 25 5.81 -5.98 -4.19
N VAL A 26 6.28 -5.63 -2.98
CA VAL A 26 5.57 -4.71 -2.07
C VAL A 26 6.23 -3.33 -2.08
N VAL A 27 5.42 -2.31 -2.38
CA VAL A 27 5.87 -0.92 -2.45
C VAL A 27 4.93 -0.01 -1.65
N ILE A 28 5.48 0.75 -0.70
CA ILE A 28 4.77 1.81 0.01
C ILE A 28 5.06 3.14 -0.70
N VAL A 29 4.02 3.81 -1.19
CA VAL A 29 4.13 5.15 -1.78
C VAL A 29 3.52 6.18 -0.82
N THR A 30 4.34 7.08 -0.30
CA THR A 30 3.91 8.09 0.69
C THR A 30 4.08 9.52 0.21
N ALA A 31 3.19 10.41 0.65
CA ALA A 31 3.32 11.86 0.47
C ALA A 31 4.15 12.53 1.59
N ALA A 32 4.65 11.76 2.55
CA ALA A 32 5.57 12.24 3.57
C ALA A 32 6.97 12.48 3.02
N GLN A 33 7.84 13.14 3.80
CA GLN A 33 9.25 13.30 3.45
C GLN A 33 10.00 11.96 3.43
N ALA A 34 11.11 11.88 2.71
CA ALA A 34 11.97 10.69 2.70
C ALA A 34 12.46 10.37 4.12
N GLY A 35 12.46 9.08 4.48
CA GLY A 35 12.84 8.60 5.82
C GLY A 35 11.72 8.66 6.86
N TRP A 36 10.57 9.26 6.56
CA TRP A 36 9.49 9.42 7.55
C TRP A 36 8.86 8.08 7.96
N VAL A 37 8.65 7.15 7.02
CA VAL A 37 8.05 5.83 7.32
C VAL A 37 8.98 5.03 8.23
N GLU A 38 10.27 5.00 7.92
CA GLU A 38 11.29 4.29 8.68
C GLU A 38 11.44 4.89 10.08
N HIS A 39 11.48 6.22 10.18
CA HIS A 39 11.59 6.91 11.46
C HIS A 39 10.35 6.69 12.33
N THR A 40 9.15 6.77 11.76
CA THR A 40 7.92 6.53 12.51
C THR A 40 7.76 5.07 12.91
N CYS A 41 8.15 4.12 12.07
CA CYS A 41 8.21 2.71 12.44
C CYS A 41 9.19 2.49 13.60
N ALA A 42 10.38 3.09 13.56
CA ALA A 42 11.34 2.97 14.66
C ALA A 42 10.81 3.48 16.01
N LEU A 43 9.97 4.53 15.99
CA LEU A 43 9.38 5.12 17.20
C LEU A 43 8.15 4.35 17.72
N TYR A 44 7.25 3.94 16.83
CA TYR A 44 5.92 3.46 17.21
C TYR A 44 5.69 1.98 16.90
N LEU A 45 6.32 1.44 15.85
CA LEU A 45 6.12 0.07 15.35
C LEU A 45 7.47 -0.62 15.05
N PRO A 46 8.41 -0.69 16.03
CA PRO A 46 9.79 -1.08 15.76
C PRO A 46 9.94 -2.51 15.20
N LYS A 47 8.94 -3.37 15.44
CA LYS A 47 8.90 -4.74 14.88
C LYS A 47 8.76 -4.79 13.35
N LEU A 48 8.20 -3.74 12.73
CA LEU A 48 8.08 -3.64 11.27
C LEU A 48 9.37 -3.21 10.59
N LEU A 49 10.31 -2.61 11.34
CA LEU A 49 11.49 -1.99 10.77
C LEU A 49 12.34 -2.95 9.92
N PRO A 50 12.56 -4.23 10.29
CA PRO A 50 13.30 -5.18 9.45
C PRO A 50 12.64 -5.51 8.10
N GLN A 51 11.30 -5.40 8.01
CA GLN A 51 10.59 -5.61 6.74
C GLN A 51 10.71 -4.39 5.81
N ILE A 52 10.90 -3.20 6.38
CA ILE A 52 10.83 -1.90 5.70
C ILE A 52 12.23 -1.30 5.42
N SER A 53 13.23 -1.59 6.27
CA SER A 53 14.54 -0.96 6.21
C SER A 53 15.67 -1.89 6.62
N GLY A 54 16.86 -1.65 6.08
CA GLY A 54 18.07 -2.41 6.34
C GLY A 54 18.32 -3.55 5.34
N PRO A 55 19.42 -4.32 5.54
CA PRO A 55 19.77 -5.43 4.66
C PRO A 55 18.67 -6.50 4.66
N GLY A 56 18.15 -6.84 3.48
CA GLY A 56 17.11 -7.86 3.33
C GLY A 56 15.68 -7.37 3.52
N ALA A 57 15.46 -6.05 3.67
CA ALA A 57 14.11 -5.47 3.66
C ALA A 57 13.36 -5.87 2.38
N ARG A 58 12.10 -6.25 2.56
CA ARG A 58 11.23 -6.80 1.51
C ARG A 58 10.24 -5.77 0.97
N VAL A 59 10.01 -4.72 1.74
CA VAL A 59 9.09 -3.63 1.41
C VAL A 59 9.90 -2.42 0.98
N ARG A 60 9.65 -1.94 -0.25
CA ARG A 60 10.28 -0.73 -0.77
C ARG A 60 9.46 0.49 -0.40
N VAL A 61 10.07 1.50 0.22
CA VAL A 61 9.41 2.78 0.53
C VAL A 61 9.81 3.85 -0.47
N ILE A 62 8.82 4.57 -0.99
CA ILE A 62 9.01 5.71 -1.88
C ILE A 62 8.32 6.94 -1.30
N SER A 63 9.10 7.97 -0.99
CA SER A 63 8.56 9.31 -0.76
C SER A 63 8.27 9.96 -2.11
N ALA A 64 7.00 9.89 -2.53
CA ALA A 64 6.53 10.53 -3.74
C ALA A 64 6.75 12.05 -3.70
N ARG A 65 6.59 12.66 -2.51
CA ARG A 65 6.85 14.09 -2.29
C ARG A 65 8.31 14.45 -2.55
N ALA A 66 9.27 13.66 -2.06
CA ALA A 66 10.69 13.94 -2.24
C ALA A 66 11.11 13.81 -3.70
N VAL A 67 10.51 12.88 -4.45
CA VAL A 67 10.81 12.66 -5.88
C VAL A 67 10.18 13.74 -6.76
N TYR A 68 8.89 14.01 -6.58
CA TYR A 68 8.10 14.82 -7.52
C TYR A 68 7.89 16.27 -7.07
N GLY A 69 8.03 16.59 -5.78
CA GLY A 69 7.97 17.97 -5.29
C GLY A 69 8.97 18.90 -5.98
N PRO A 70 10.26 18.54 -6.09
CA PRO A 70 11.25 19.34 -6.81
C PRO A 70 10.99 19.50 -8.32
N LEU A 71 10.16 18.63 -8.91
CA LEU A 71 9.79 18.67 -10.33
C LEU A 71 8.59 19.61 -10.61
N GLY A 72 8.10 20.32 -9.59
CA GLY A 72 7.05 21.34 -9.72
C GLY A 72 5.64 20.87 -9.38
N PHE A 73 5.44 19.57 -9.13
CA PHE A 73 4.15 19.05 -8.67
C PHE A 73 3.84 19.57 -7.26
N GLN A 74 2.58 19.91 -6.99
CA GLN A 74 2.20 20.71 -5.82
C GLN A 74 1.41 19.90 -4.79
N THR A 75 0.74 18.83 -5.20
CA THR A 75 -0.24 18.13 -4.36
C THR A 75 0.17 16.69 -4.05
N SER A 76 -0.28 16.16 -2.90
CA SER A 76 -0.10 14.75 -2.53
C SER A 76 -0.65 13.80 -3.59
N TYR A 77 -1.76 14.18 -4.22
CA TYR A 77 -2.35 13.44 -5.34
C TYR A 77 -1.38 13.34 -6.51
N GLU A 78 -0.86 14.47 -7.01
CA GLU A 78 0.05 14.49 -8.16
C GLU A 78 1.33 13.69 -7.87
N TRP A 79 1.92 13.88 -6.69
CA TRP A 79 3.11 13.14 -6.28
C TRP A 79 2.87 11.64 -6.31
N LYS A 80 1.82 11.17 -5.61
CA LYS A 80 1.49 9.75 -5.51
C LYS A 80 1.14 9.17 -6.87
N LYS A 81 0.36 9.87 -7.70
CA LYS A 81 0.00 9.43 -9.05
C LYS A 81 1.24 9.16 -9.91
N MET A 82 2.17 10.11 -9.96
CA MET A 82 3.39 9.97 -10.76
C MET A 82 4.29 8.85 -10.22
N ALA A 83 4.44 8.74 -8.89
CA ALA A 83 5.20 7.68 -8.27
C ALA A 83 4.60 6.29 -8.56
N PHE A 84 3.29 6.17 -8.45
CA PHE A 84 2.56 4.94 -8.71
C PHE A 84 2.69 4.50 -10.18
N GLU A 85 2.45 5.41 -11.13
CA GLU A 85 2.63 5.16 -12.57
C GLU A 85 4.05 4.67 -12.89
N PHE A 86 5.07 5.34 -12.35
CA PHE A 86 6.46 4.96 -12.56
C PHE A 86 6.79 3.57 -11.99
N VAL A 87 6.35 3.27 -10.77
CA VAL A 87 6.60 1.99 -10.10
C VAL A 87 6.02 0.83 -10.90
N VAL A 88 4.75 0.94 -11.28
CA VAL A 88 4.06 -0.13 -12.00
C VAL A 88 4.65 -0.33 -13.39
N ALA A 89 4.91 0.76 -14.13
CA ALA A 89 5.52 0.68 -15.45
C ALA A 89 6.92 0.05 -15.38
N HIS A 90 7.75 0.47 -14.42
CA HIS A 90 9.08 -0.10 -14.23
C HIS A 90 9.03 -1.59 -13.91
N HIS A 91 8.15 -2.00 -13.00
CA HIS A 91 7.98 -3.41 -12.65
C HIS A 91 7.61 -4.27 -13.88
N PHE A 92 6.63 -3.86 -14.68
CA PHE A 92 6.21 -4.62 -15.87
C PHE A 92 7.20 -4.63 -17.02
N LEU A 93 8.07 -3.62 -17.12
CA LEU A 93 9.19 -3.64 -18.07
C LEU A 93 10.25 -4.68 -17.69
N GLN A 94 10.43 -4.98 -16.40
CA GLN A 94 11.36 -6.02 -15.95
C GLN A 94 10.77 -7.44 -16.02
N HIS A 95 9.45 -7.57 -16.18
CA HIS A 95 8.71 -8.82 -16.15
C HIS A 95 7.84 -9.00 -17.40
N GLU A 96 8.41 -8.76 -18.58
CA GLU A 96 7.69 -8.91 -19.85
C GLU A 96 7.20 -10.36 -20.05
N GLY A 97 6.01 -10.50 -20.66
CA GLY A 97 5.41 -11.80 -20.95
C GLY A 97 4.66 -12.47 -19.79
N GLN A 98 4.67 -11.88 -18.59
CA GLN A 98 3.89 -12.36 -17.45
C GLN A 98 2.52 -11.68 -17.35
N GLU A 99 1.56 -12.32 -16.67
CA GLU A 99 0.29 -11.69 -16.33
C GLU A 99 0.53 -10.47 -15.44
N ARG A 100 -0.10 -9.34 -15.79
CA ARG A 100 0.14 -8.06 -15.14
C ARG A 100 -0.96 -7.78 -14.14
N HIS A 101 -0.65 -7.92 -12.85
CA HIS A 101 -1.57 -7.69 -11.75
C HIS A 101 -1.04 -6.56 -10.86
N VAL A 102 -1.93 -5.67 -10.41
CA VAL A 102 -1.61 -4.62 -9.44
C VAL A 102 -2.71 -4.59 -8.39
N ILE A 103 -2.32 -4.68 -7.12
CA ILE A 103 -3.22 -4.47 -5.98
C ILE A 103 -2.83 -3.14 -5.36
N SER A 104 -3.77 -2.19 -5.31
CA SER A 104 -3.61 -0.92 -4.61
C SER A 104 -4.42 -0.95 -3.34
N VAL A 105 -3.77 -0.69 -2.20
CA VAL A 105 -4.41 -0.58 -0.89
C VAL A 105 -4.20 0.83 -0.37
N GLY A 106 -5.28 1.52 0.00
CA GLY A 106 -5.17 2.90 0.47
C GLY A 106 -6.50 3.52 0.87
N ASP A 107 -6.42 4.62 1.60
CA ASP A 107 -7.56 5.32 2.20
C ASP A 107 -8.03 6.53 1.40
N ALA A 108 -7.41 6.85 0.26
CA ALA A 108 -7.83 7.99 -0.56
C ALA A 108 -8.50 7.59 -1.89
N ASP A 109 -9.58 8.29 -2.25
CA ASP A 109 -10.33 8.01 -3.50
C ASP A 109 -9.49 8.22 -4.76
N TYR A 110 -8.51 9.12 -4.68
CA TYR A 110 -7.65 9.42 -5.82
C TYR A 110 -6.64 8.31 -6.12
N GLU A 111 -6.36 7.42 -5.17
CA GLU A 111 -5.47 6.26 -5.37
C GLU A 111 -6.15 5.22 -6.25
N ARG A 112 -7.45 4.98 -6.03
CA ARG A 112 -8.30 4.18 -6.91
C ARG A 112 -8.30 4.71 -8.34
N GLN A 113 -8.43 6.03 -8.52
CA GLN A 113 -8.41 6.63 -9.86
C GLN A 113 -7.04 6.47 -10.54
N ALA A 114 -5.94 6.59 -9.78
CA ALA A 114 -4.59 6.38 -10.31
C ALA A 114 -4.39 4.93 -10.79
N LEU A 115 -4.86 3.94 -10.03
CA LEU A 115 -4.84 2.53 -10.43
C LEU A 115 -5.58 2.30 -11.75
N LEU A 116 -6.84 2.75 -11.86
CA LEU A 116 -7.64 2.54 -13.07
C LEU A 116 -6.98 3.15 -14.31
N ASN A 117 -6.36 4.32 -14.18
CA ASN A 117 -5.65 4.98 -15.27
C ASN A 117 -4.40 4.20 -15.72
N VAL A 118 -3.61 3.70 -14.75
CA VAL A 118 -2.46 2.85 -15.02
C VAL A 118 -2.87 1.55 -15.69
N CYS A 119 -3.91 0.89 -15.19
CA CYS A 119 -4.39 -0.37 -15.74
C CYS A 119 -4.85 -0.24 -17.19
N LYS A 120 -5.51 0.88 -17.52
CA LYS A 120 -5.88 1.20 -18.90
C LYS A 120 -4.66 1.43 -19.79
N THR A 121 -3.64 2.11 -19.29
CA THR A 121 -2.44 2.51 -20.05
C THR A 121 -1.49 1.34 -20.28
N LEU A 122 -1.31 0.47 -19.27
CA LEU A 122 -0.35 -0.63 -19.29
C LEU A 122 -0.98 -2.00 -19.59
N HIS A 123 -2.29 -2.02 -19.82
CA HIS A 123 -3.09 -3.23 -20.07
C HIS A 123 -2.88 -4.29 -18.98
N CYS A 124 -3.15 -3.92 -17.72
CA CYS A 124 -3.01 -4.81 -16.56
C CYS A 124 -4.31 -4.94 -15.75
N CYS A 125 -4.41 -5.99 -14.93
CA CYS A 125 -5.51 -6.22 -13.99
C CYS A 125 -5.27 -5.44 -12.69
N GLY A 126 -6.11 -4.45 -12.42
CA GLY A 126 -6.07 -3.65 -11.20
C GLY A 126 -7.08 -4.11 -10.18
N LYS A 127 -6.66 -4.16 -8.91
CA LYS A 127 -7.53 -4.42 -7.77
C LYS A 127 -7.37 -3.31 -6.75
N SER A 128 -8.42 -2.52 -6.57
CA SER A 128 -8.47 -1.46 -5.57
C SER A 128 -9.06 -2.01 -4.27
N LEU A 129 -8.36 -1.80 -3.16
CA LEU A 129 -8.84 -2.00 -1.80
C LEU A 129 -8.88 -0.65 -1.08
N LYS A 130 -10.06 -0.02 -1.04
CA LYS A 130 -10.30 1.26 -0.37
C LYS A 130 -10.50 1.03 1.14
N LEU A 131 -9.58 1.57 1.93
CA LEU A 131 -9.65 1.60 3.40
C LEU A 131 -10.53 2.77 3.89
N ILE A 132 -10.92 2.70 5.16
CA ILE A 132 -11.68 3.72 5.86
C ILE A 132 -10.77 4.92 6.15
N GLU A 133 -11.26 6.14 5.91
CA GLU A 133 -10.54 7.37 6.23
C GLU A 133 -10.54 7.65 7.74
N ASN A 134 -9.38 8.02 8.29
CA ASN A 134 -9.19 8.36 9.70
C ASN A 134 -9.74 7.29 10.68
N PRO A 135 -9.31 6.02 10.57
CA PRO A 135 -9.78 4.97 11.47
C PRO A 135 -9.23 5.16 12.89
N SER A 136 -9.92 4.62 13.88
CA SER A 136 -9.29 4.37 15.19
C SER A 136 -8.20 3.31 15.06
N LEU A 137 -7.24 3.26 15.98
CA LEU A 137 -6.20 2.23 15.98
C LEU A 137 -6.80 0.81 15.93
N SER A 138 -7.86 0.54 16.71
CA SER A 138 -8.55 -0.75 16.70
C SER A 138 -9.18 -1.09 15.35
N ARG A 139 -9.71 -0.09 14.64
CA ARG A 139 -10.27 -0.29 13.30
C ARG A 139 -9.17 -0.55 12.29
N LEU A 140 -8.09 0.24 12.33
CA LEU A 140 -6.94 0.04 11.46
C LEU A 140 -6.33 -1.36 11.64
N THR A 141 -6.25 -1.86 12.87
CA THR A 141 -5.85 -3.24 13.16
C THR A 141 -6.76 -4.27 12.47
N VAL A 142 -8.08 -4.09 12.55
CA VAL A 142 -9.04 -4.96 11.85
C VAL A 142 -8.91 -4.84 10.33
N GLU A 143 -8.73 -3.64 9.81
CA GLU A 143 -8.52 -3.40 8.37
C GLU A 143 -7.26 -4.13 7.88
N CYS A 144 -6.13 -4.03 8.59
CA CYS A 144 -4.92 -4.79 8.26
C CYS A 144 -5.17 -6.29 8.22
N ARG A 145 -5.87 -6.84 9.23
CA ARG A 145 -6.23 -8.26 9.29
C ARG A 145 -7.12 -8.69 8.12
N LEU A 146 -8.10 -7.86 7.76
CA LEU A 146 -9.02 -8.13 6.65
C LEU A 146 -8.27 -8.10 5.31
N VAL A 147 -7.45 -7.08 5.06
CA VAL A 147 -6.61 -7.03 3.84
C VAL A 147 -5.74 -8.28 3.76
N ALA A 148 -5.05 -8.64 4.85
CA ALA A 148 -4.20 -9.83 4.90
C ALA A 148 -4.97 -11.11 4.53
N SER A 149 -6.20 -11.25 5.02
CA SER A 149 -7.02 -12.44 4.77
C SER A 149 -7.47 -12.62 3.32
N VAL A 150 -7.60 -11.53 2.54
CA VAL A 150 -8.08 -11.58 1.14
C VAL A 150 -6.97 -11.47 0.12
N LEU A 151 -5.76 -11.07 0.52
CA LEU A 151 -4.71 -10.65 -0.40
C LEU A 151 -4.27 -11.76 -1.36
N GLN A 152 -4.16 -13.00 -0.86
CA GLN A 152 -3.80 -14.16 -1.66
C GLN A 152 -4.84 -14.44 -2.74
N GLU A 153 -6.13 -14.42 -2.38
CA GLU A 153 -7.23 -14.61 -3.34
C GLU A 153 -7.19 -13.50 -4.40
N LEU A 154 -7.07 -12.24 -3.99
CA LEU A 154 -6.97 -11.10 -4.90
C LEU A 154 -5.77 -11.20 -5.84
N SER A 155 -4.62 -11.69 -5.38
CA SER A 155 -3.43 -11.83 -6.22
C SER A 155 -3.69 -12.73 -7.43
N THR A 156 -4.44 -13.82 -7.22
CA THR A 156 -4.75 -14.84 -8.24
C THR A 156 -6.04 -14.60 -9.01
N ALA A 157 -6.97 -13.79 -8.47
CA ALA A 157 -8.26 -13.63 -9.11
C ALA A 157 -8.16 -12.90 -10.46
N ALA A 158 -8.94 -13.37 -11.43
CA ALA A 158 -8.98 -12.79 -12.76
C ALA A 158 -9.75 -11.46 -12.77
N GLY A 159 -9.32 -10.54 -13.63
CA GLY A 159 -10.04 -9.30 -13.93
C GLY A 159 -9.80 -8.16 -12.94
N GLN A 160 -10.54 -7.07 -13.16
CA GLN A 160 -10.51 -5.86 -12.35
C GLN A 160 -11.38 -6.04 -11.11
N MET A 161 -10.94 -5.54 -9.96
CA MET A 161 -11.73 -5.52 -8.73
C MET A 161 -11.68 -4.16 -8.06
N ASP A 162 -12.79 -3.77 -7.44
CA ASP A 162 -12.93 -2.48 -6.78
C ASP A 162 -13.73 -2.71 -5.49
N LEU A 163 -13.00 -2.92 -4.40
CA LEU A 163 -13.54 -3.24 -3.09
C LEU A 163 -13.34 -2.06 -2.15
N GLN A 164 -14.33 -1.84 -1.30
CA GLN A 164 -14.31 -0.78 -0.31
C GLN A 164 -14.71 -1.32 1.04
N MET A 165 -13.90 -1.04 2.06
CA MET A 165 -14.26 -1.30 3.43
C MET A 165 -15.28 -0.25 3.89
N THR A 166 -16.37 -0.74 4.47
CA THR A 166 -17.45 0.10 5.01
C THR A 166 -17.58 -0.16 6.50
N ILE A 167 -17.92 0.88 7.26
CA ILE A 167 -18.29 0.73 8.66
C ILE A 167 -19.70 0.13 8.68
N ASP A 168 -19.87 -1.05 9.26
CA ASP A 168 -21.20 -1.51 9.65
C ASP A 168 -21.78 -0.49 10.62
N ARG A 169 -22.90 0.13 10.21
CA ARG A 169 -23.73 0.85 11.17
C ARG A 169 -24.33 -0.24 12.06
N ASP A 170 -23.97 -0.26 13.34
CA ASP A 170 -24.78 -1.00 14.31
C ASP A 170 -26.25 -0.60 14.11
N PRO A 171 -27.18 -1.56 14.05
CA PRO A 171 -28.61 -1.30 13.88
C PRO A 171 -29.20 -0.44 15.02
#